data_AF-A0A7V1SJ97-F1
#
_entry.id   AF-A0A7V1SJ97-F1
#
_cell.length_a   1.000
_cell.length_b   1.000
_cell.length_c   1.000
_cell.angle_alpha   90.00
_cell.angle_beta   90.00
_cell.angle_gamma   90.00
#
_symmetry.space_group_name_H-M   'P 1'
#
loop_
_entity.id
_entity.type
_entity.pdbx_description
1 polymer ?
#
loop_
_entity_poly.entity_id
_entity_poly.type
_entity_poly.pdbx_seq_one_letter_code
_entity_poly.pdbx_strand_id
1 'polypeptide(L)'
;MKAPFTLEQFLTVFQTYNLAVWPLEIAAYLLGAGAVLLVFIRIKGGDRIISAILSLMWLANGLLYHITFFSAINKAAYVFGAMFIIQALMFFWQGVLKNGLVFGKTGAWYQTTGLIFIAYAMVIYPLLGIPAGHVWPRAPM
;
A
#
# COMPACT_ATOMS: atom_id res chain seq x y z
N MET A 1 18.73 19.66 -5.05
CA MET A 1 19.27 18.30 -5.30
C MET A 1 18.65 17.77 -6.58
N LYS A 2 19.41 17.10 -7.46
CA LYS A 2 18.86 16.40 -8.63
C LYS A 2 18.44 14.99 -8.20
N ALA A 3 17.26 14.53 -8.61
CA ALA A 3 16.82 13.16 -8.37
C ALA A 3 17.72 12.17 -9.14
N PRO A 4 17.93 10.93 -8.65
CA PRO A 4 18.79 9.95 -9.30
C PRO A 4 18.20 9.36 -10.60
N PHE A 5 16.97 9.74 -10.97
CA PHE A 5 16.25 9.31 -12.15
C PHE A 5 15.35 10.45 -12.68
N THR A 6 14.92 10.33 -13.94
CA THR A 6 14.00 11.28 -14.59
C THR A 6 12.54 10.96 -14.29
N LEU A 7 11.63 11.91 -14.55
CA LEU A 7 10.18 11.69 -14.46
C LEU A 7 9.74 10.52 -15.35
N GLU A 8 10.19 10.47 -16.61
CA GLU A 8 9.82 9.38 -17.54
C GLU A 8 10.27 8.01 -17.04
N GLN A 9 11.48 7.91 -16.47
CA GLN A 9 11.95 6.67 -15.86
C GLN A 9 11.04 6.22 -14.70
N PHE A 10 10.62 7.17 -13.87
CA PHE A 10 9.70 6.89 -12.76
C PHE A 10 8.31 6.46 -13.23
N LEU A 11 7.70 7.17 -14.19
CA LEU A 11 6.40 6.81 -14.74
C LEU A 11 6.43 5.47 -15.48
N THR A 12 7.56 5.13 -16.11
CA THR A 12 7.76 3.83 -16.76
C THR A 12 7.75 2.70 -15.73
N VAL A 13 8.30 2.90 -14.52
CA VAL A 13 8.21 1.91 -13.43
C VAL A 13 6.75 1.62 -13.07
N PHE A 14 5.90 2.65 -12.92
CA PHE A 14 4.46 2.45 -12.68
C PHE A 14 3.81 1.66 -13.82
N GLN A 15 4.05 2.05 -15.07
CA GLN A 15 3.50 1.35 -16.22
C GLN A 15 3.89 -0.13 -16.25
N THR A 16 5.18 -0.44 -16.08
CA THR A 16 5.66 -1.83 -16.12
C THR A 16 5.16 -2.64 -14.94
N TYR A 17 5.08 -2.05 -13.75
CA TYR A 17 4.53 -2.70 -12.56
C TYR A 17 3.03 -2.97 -12.72
N ASN A 18 2.22 -1.95 -13.01
CA ASN A 18 0.76 -2.05 -13.11
C ASN A 18 0.33 -3.09 -14.17
N LEU A 19 0.98 -3.07 -15.35
CA LEU A 19 0.73 -4.07 -16.39
C LEU A 19 1.13 -5.50 -15.96
N ALA A 20 2.18 -5.65 -15.15
CA ALA A 20 2.64 -6.95 -14.67
C ALA A 20 1.77 -7.53 -13.55
N VAL A 21 1.19 -6.68 -12.70
CA VAL A 21 0.35 -7.14 -11.58
C VAL A 21 -1.13 -7.19 -11.92
N TRP A 22 -1.59 -6.53 -12.99
CA TRP A 22 -2.97 -6.63 -13.43
C TRP A 22 -3.40 -8.11 -13.61
N PRO A 23 -4.56 -8.55 -13.06
CA PRO A 23 -5.63 -7.80 -12.42
C PRO A 23 -5.59 -7.76 -10.87
N LEU A 24 -4.44 -8.09 -10.25
CA LEU A 24 -4.29 -8.10 -8.79
C LEU A 24 -4.54 -6.74 -8.14
N GLU A 25 -4.44 -5.64 -8.88
CA GLU A 25 -4.83 -4.29 -8.42
C GLU A 25 -6.28 -4.28 -7.92
N ILE A 26 -7.21 -4.91 -8.65
CA ILE A 26 -8.61 -5.02 -8.23
C ILE A 26 -8.71 -5.78 -6.91
N ALA A 27 -7.98 -6.89 -6.78
CA ALA A 27 -7.96 -7.67 -5.54
C ALA A 27 -7.38 -6.85 -4.38
N ALA A 28 -6.33 -6.07 -4.60
CA ALA A 28 -5.74 -5.19 -3.59
C ALA A 28 -6.74 -4.13 -3.11
N TYR A 29 -7.48 -3.49 -4.03
CA TYR A 29 -8.54 -2.56 -3.71
C TYR A 29 -9.69 -3.20 -2.91
N LEU A 30 -10.11 -4.40 -3.30
CA LEU A 30 -11.15 -5.14 -2.57
C LEU A 30 -10.69 -5.54 -1.16
N LEU A 31 -9.43 -5.97 -1.01
CA LEU A 31 -8.85 -6.25 0.30
C LEU A 31 -8.73 -4.99 1.15
N GLY A 32 -8.30 -3.86 0.58
CA GLY A 32 -8.25 -2.57 1.25
C GLY A 32 -9.63 -2.12 1.73
N ALA A 33 -10.64 -2.16 0.86
CA ALA A 33 -12.02 -1.84 1.21
C ALA A 33 -12.57 -2.80 2.28
N GLY A 34 -12.27 -4.09 2.18
CA GLY A 34 -12.61 -5.08 3.20
C GLY A 34 -11.96 -4.78 4.56
N ALA A 35 -10.69 -4.39 4.58
CA ALA A 35 -10.01 -3.98 5.81
C ALA A 35 -10.67 -2.75 6.45
N VAL A 36 -11.03 -1.74 5.64
CA VAL A 36 -11.75 -0.55 6.12
C VAL A 36 -13.13 -0.93 6.66
N LEU A 37 -13.89 -1.77 5.97
CA LEU A 37 -15.19 -2.26 6.43
C LEU A 37 -15.08 -2.98 7.79
N LEU A 38 -14.05 -3.82 7.96
CA LEU A 38 -13.80 -4.56 9.19
C LEU A 38 -13.55 -3.65 10.41
N VAL A 39 -12.99 -2.45 10.20
CA VAL A 39 -12.83 -1.45 11.27
C VAL A 39 -14.18 -1.01 11.83
N PHE A 40 -15.23 -0.95 10.99
CA PHE A 40 -16.56 -0.49 11.37
C PHE A 40 -17.48 -1.62 11.86
N ILE A 41 -17.50 -2.77 11.18
CA ILE A 41 -18.44 -3.87 11.53
C ILE A 41 -18.00 -4.69 12.74
N ARG A 42 -16.71 -4.64 13.12
CA ARG A 42 -16.15 -5.23 14.35
C ARG A 42 -16.54 -6.69 14.63
N ILE A 43 -16.28 -7.58 13.68
CA ILE A 43 -16.48 -9.01 13.86
C ILE A 43 -15.36 -9.66 14.71
N LYS A 44 -15.65 -10.83 15.30
CA LYS A 44 -14.64 -11.65 15.99
C LYS A 44 -13.50 -12.02 15.03
N GLY A 45 -12.27 -11.64 15.39
CA GLY A 45 -11.09 -11.88 14.55
C GLY A 45 -10.86 -10.83 13.46
N GLY A 46 -11.68 -9.77 13.38
CA GLY A 46 -11.52 -8.69 12.38
C GLY A 46 -10.14 -8.04 12.41
N ASP A 47 -9.61 -7.71 13.59
CA ASP A 47 -8.28 -7.13 13.75
C ASP A 47 -7.16 -8.03 13.19
N ARG A 48 -7.31 -9.35 13.35
CA ARG A 48 -6.39 -10.36 12.83
C ARG A 48 -6.42 -10.39 11.30
N ILE A 49 -7.61 -10.30 10.71
CA ILE A 49 -7.80 -10.26 9.26
C ILE A 49 -7.23 -8.96 8.68
N ILE A 50 -7.52 -7.80 9.30
CA ILE A 50 -6.94 -6.51 8.92
C ILE A 50 -5.41 -6.60 8.93
N SER A 51 -4.83 -7.15 10.00
CA SER A 51 -3.38 -7.33 10.12
C SER A 51 -2.79 -8.23 9.04
N ALA A 52 -3.49 -9.30 8.65
CA ALA A 52 -3.06 -10.18 7.58
C ALA A 52 -3.09 -9.47 6.21
N ILE A 53 -4.13 -8.68 5.95
CA ILE A 53 -4.24 -7.86 4.75
C ILE A 53 -3.09 -6.85 4.68
N LEU A 54 -2.87 -6.09 5.76
CA LEU A 54 -1.76 -5.11 5.82
C LEU A 54 -0.40 -5.79 5.64
N SER A 55 -0.17 -6.93 6.28
CA SER A 55 1.06 -7.72 6.09
C SER A 55 1.29 -8.08 4.63
N LEU A 56 0.26 -8.59 3.94
CA LEU A 56 0.34 -8.94 2.53
C LEU A 56 0.63 -7.72 1.65
N MET A 57 -0.07 -6.59 1.88
CA MET A 57 0.13 -5.35 1.12
C MET A 57 1.54 -4.80 1.29
N TRP A 58 2.07 -4.79 2.52
CA TRP A 58 3.44 -4.37 2.78
C TRP A 58 4.47 -5.28 2.12
N LEU A 59 4.24 -6.60 2.18
CA LEU A 59 5.13 -7.57 1.57
C LEU A 59 5.16 -7.41 0.04
N ALA A 60 3.99 -7.23 -0.58
CA ALA A 60 3.88 -6.96 -2.01
C ALA A 60 4.62 -5.68 -2.40
N ASN A 61 4.46 -4.60 -1.64
CA ASN A 61 5.15 -3.34 -1.93
C ASN A 61 6.67 -3.46 -1.76
N GLY A 62 7.13 -4.24 -0.78
CA GLY A 62 8.56 -4.48 -0.55
C GLY A 62 9.21 -5.36 -1.62
N LEU A 63 8.61 -6.52 -1.93
CA LEU A 63 9.16 -7.49 -2.86
C LEU A 63 8.89 -7.13 -4.33
N LEU A 64 7.62 -6.86 -4.67
CA LEU A 64 7.24 -6.57 -6.05
C LEU A 64 7.70 -5.15 -6.38
N TYR A 65 7.02 -4.13 -5.85
CA TYR A 65 7.27 -2.75 -6.28
C TYR A 65 8.72 -2.31 -6.02
N HIS A 66 9.20 -2.35 -4.78
CA HIS A 66 10.52 -1.82 -4.44
C HIS A 66 11.68 -2.66 -4.98
N ILE A 67 11.77 -3.94 -4.62
CA ILE A 67 12.93 -4.76 -4.99
C ILE A 67 12.90 -5.14 -6.47
N THR A 68 11.74 -5.50 -7.03
CA THR A 68 11.69 -6.03 -8.41
C THR A 68 11.66 -4.91 -9.46
N PHE A 69 10.84 -3.87 -9.28
CA PHE A 69 10.65 -2.84 -10.31
C PHE A 69 11.43 -1.54 -10.03
N PHE A 70 11.30 -0.97 -8.83
CA PHE A 70 11.88 0.35 -8.53
C PHE A 70 13.40 0.33 -8.38
N SER A 71 13.98 -0.82 -8.01
CA SER A 71 15.44 -1.00 -7.90
C SER A 71 16.19 -0.85 -9.23
N ALA A 72 15.49 -0.95 -10.36
CA ALA A 72 16.03 -0.74 -11.70
C ALA A 72 16.53 0.70 -11.90
N ILE A 73 15.84 1.69 -11.31
CA ILE A 73 16.16 3.12 -11.46
C ILE A 73 16.69 3.75 -10.17
N ASN A 74 16.53 3.10 -9.01
CA ASN A 74 16.97 3.63 -7.73
C ASN A 74 17.48 2.51 -6.80
N LYS A 75 18.80 2.46 -6.58
CA LYS A 75 19.41 1.44 -5.69
C LYS A 75 18.97 1.55 -4.23
N ALA A 76 18.51 2.72 -3.77
CA ALA A 76 17.93 2.85 -2.44
C ALA A 76 16.65 2.01 -2.26
N ALA A 77 16.02 1.57 -3.35
CA ALA A 77 14.84 0.71 -3.30
C ALA A 77 15.08 -0.62 -2.59
N TYR A 78 16.30 -1.15 -2.56
CA TYR A 78 16.60 -2.35 -1.76
C TYR A 78 16.44 -2.09 -0.25
N VAL A 79 16.85 -0.91 0.22
CA VAL A 79 16.68 -0.50 1.62
C VAL A 79 15.21 -0.29 1.93
N PHE A 80 14.48 0.40 1.05
CA PHE A 80 13.03 0.58 1.21
C PHE A 80 12.30 -0.77 1.21
N GLY A 81 12.62 -1.66 0.27
CA GLY A 81 12.04 -2.99 0.18
C GLY A 81 12.28 -3.83 1.43
N ALA A 82 13.51 -3.83 1.96
CA ALA A 82 13.84 -4.50 3.21
C ALA A 82 13.01 -3.96 4.39
N MET A 83 12.84 -2.63 4.50
CA MET A 83 12.02 -2.02 5.55
C MET A 83 10.54 -2.42 5.42
N PHE A 84 9.99 -2.42 4.21
CA PHE A 84 8.61 -2.87 3.95
C PHE A 84 8.43 -4.35 4.32
N ILE A 85 9.38 -5.22 4.00
CA ILE A 85 9.36 -6.63 4.37
C ILE A 85 9.40 -6.79 5.90
N ILE A 86 10.29 -6.07 6.59
CA ILE A 86 10.35 -6.11 8.06
C ILE A 86 9.01 -5.69 8.66
N GLN A 87 8.41 -4.60 8.17
CA GLN A 87 7.09 -4.16 8.60
C GLN A 87 5.99 -5.19 8.31
N ALA A 88 6.02 -5.85 7.15
CA ALA A 88 5.10 -6.94 6.82
C ALA A 88 5.19 -8.09 7.84
N LEU A 89 6.41 -8.48 8.20
CA LEU A 89 6.66 -9.52 9.21
C LEU A 89 6.19 -9.07 10.60
N MET A 90 6.35 -7.79 10.95
CA MET A 90 5.85 -7.24 12.21
C MET A 90 4.32 -7.25 12.27
N PHE A 91 3.62 -6.86 11.20
CA PHE A 91 2.16 -6.96 11.11
C PHE A 91 1.69 -8.41 11.26
N PHE A 92 2.36 -9.34 10.57
CA PHE A 92 2.03 -10.76 10.68
C PHE A 92 2.24 -11.28 12.11
N TRP A 93 3.41 -11.02 12.68
CA TRP A 93 3.76 -11.52 14.01
C TRP A 93 2.86 -10.94 15.10
N GLN A 94 2.77 -9.61 15.18
CA GLN A 94 2.03 -8.94 16.25
C GLN A 94 0.51 -8.99 16.02
N GLY A 95 0.05 -8.78 14.80
CA GLY A 95 -1.36 -8.72 14.48
C GLY A 95 -1.99 -10.09 14.21
N VAL A 96 -1.30 -10.96 13.47
CA VAL A 96 -1.85 -12.27 13.09
C VAL A 96 -1.54 -13.35 14.13
N LEU A 97 -0.29 -13.52 14.56
CA LEU A 97 0.06 -14.62 15.47
C LEU A 97 -0.24 -14.29 16.93
N LYS A 98 0.07 -13.07 17.37
CA LYS A 98 -0.15 -12.63 18.75
C LYS A 98 -1.49 -11.97 19.02
N ASN A 99 -2.24 -11.59 17.98
CA ASN A 99 -3.51 -10.86 18.10
C ASN A 99 -3.39 -9.60 19.00
N GLY A 100 -2.25 -8.91 18.89
CA GLY A 100 -1.87 -7.77 19.73
C GLY A 100 -2.16 -6.40 19.13
N LEU A 101 -2.62 -6.34 17.88
CA LEU A 101 -3.04 -5.10 17.23
C LEU A 101 -4.56 -4.95 17.27
N VAL A 102 -5.05 -3.76 17.58
CA VAL A 102 -6.48 -3.46 17.68
C VAL A 102 -6.79 -2.23 16.83
N PHE A 103 -7.77 -2.34 15.94
CA PHE A 103 -8.14 -1.27 15.02
C PHE A 103 -9.48 -0.62 15.40
N GLY A 104 -9.62 0.67 15.09
CA GLY A 104 -10.86 1.42 15.29
C GLY A 104 -11.20 1.84 16.73
N LYS A 105 -10.39 1.49 17.74
CA LYS A 105 -10.58 1.89 19.15
C LYS A 105 -9.72 3.10 19.52
N THR A 106 -9.95 4.24 18.91
CA THR A 106 -9.19 5.48 19.14
C THR A 106 -10.12 6.68 19.33
N GLY A 107 -9.58 7.80 19.83
CA GLY A 107 -10.34 9.05 19.92
C GLY A 107 -10.76 9.62 18.56
N ALA A 108 -11.79 10.47 18.54
CA ALA A 108 -12.42 10.99 17.33
C ALA A 108 -11.43 11.67 16.36
N TRP A 109 -10.47 12.45 16.87
CA TRP A 109 -9.47 13.11 16.03
C TRP A 109 -8.61 12.10 15.24
N TYR A 110 -8.12 11.06 15.90
CA TYR A 110 -7.33 10.01 15.25
C TYR A 110 -8.12 9.24 14.20
N GLN A 111 -9.41 8.99 14.46
CA GLN A 111 -10.30 8.32 13.49
C GLN A 111 -10.48 9.18 12.24
N THR A 112 -10.78 10.47 12.40
CA THR A 112 -10.96 11.39 11.27
C THR A 112 -9.68 11.52 10.45
N THR A 113 -8.52 11.69 11.09
CA THR A 113 -7.23 11.75 10.39
C THR A 113 -6.94 10.46 9.62
N GLY A 114 -7.21 9.30 10.23
CA GLY A 114 -7.05 8.00 9.55
C GLY A 114 -7.94 7.88 8.32
N LEU A 115 -9.21 8.30 8.40
CA LEU A 115 -10.13 8.27 7.27
C LEU A 115 -9.72 9.23 6.14
N ILE A 116 -9.18 10.41 6.47
CA ILE A 116 -8.63 11.33 5.48
C ILE A 116 -7.46 10.66 4.73
N PHE A 117 -6.53 10.01 5.44
CA PHE A 117 -5.42 9.31 4.79
C PHE A 117 -5.87 8.12 3.95
N ILE A 118 -6.87 7.36 4.39
CA ILE A 118 -7.45 6.26 3.61
C ILE A 118 -8.09 6.80 2.33
N ALA A 119 -8.92 7.84 2.43
CA ALA A 119 -9.55 8.47 1.26
C ALA A 119 -8.51 9.06 0.31
N TYR A 120 -7.48 9.71 0.85
CA TYR A 120 -6.36 10.20 0.07
C TYR A 120 -5.66 9.08 -0.70
N ALA A 121 -5.26 8.00 -0.01
CA ALA A 121 -4.49 6.91 -0.60
C ALA A 121 -5.30 6.11 -1.63
N MET A 122 -6.56 5.76 -1.32
CA MET A 122 -7.37 4.88 -2.17
C MET A 122 -8.03 5.61 -3.34
N VAL A 123 -8.41 6.89 -3.17
CA VAL A 123 -9.22 7.61 -4.16
C VAL A 123 -8.46 8.78 -4.76
N ILE A 124 -7.93 9.68 -3.92
CA ILE A 124 -7.38 10.94 -4.42
C ILE A 124 -6.06 10.68 -5.16
N TYR A 125 -5.13 9.97 -4.55
CA TYR A 125 -3.77 9.80 -5.06
C TYR A 125 -3.68 9.16 -6.46
N PRO A 126 -4.42 8.08 -6.78
CA PRO A 126 -4.46 7.53 -8.14
C PRO A 126 -5.02 8.50 -9.19
N LEU A 127 -5.92 9.40 -8.77
CA LEU A 127 -6.58 10.37 -9.66
C LEU A 127 -5.81 11.68 -9.83
N LEU A 128 -4.88 11.99 -8.91
CA LEU A 128 -4.09 13.24 -8.94
C LEU A 128 -3.24 13.39 -10.22
N GLY A 129 -2.88 12.28 -10.87
CA GLY A 129 -2.10 12.29 -12.11
C GLY A 129 -2.89 12.70 -13.36
N ILE A 130 -4.23 12.60 -13.32
CA ILE A 130 -5.09 12.83 -14.50
C ILE A 130 -4.93 14.25 -15.07
N PRO A 131 -4.95 15.33 -14.27
CA PRO A 131 -4.75 16.70 -14.79
C PRO A 131 -3.38 16.91 -15.45
N ALA A 132 -2.37 16.12 -15.07
CA ALA A 132 -1.04 16.14 -15.67
C ALA A 132 -0.91 15.19 -16.88
N GLY A 133 -2.00 14.54 -17.31
CA GLY A 133 -2.00 13.55 -18.39
C GLY A 133 -1.43 12.18 -17.99
N HIS A 134 -1.12 11.96 -16.71
CA HIS A 134 -0.60 10.70 -16.20
C HIS A 134 -1.77 9.78 -15.82
N VAL A 135 -2.30 9.08 -16.82
CA VAL A 135 -3.38 8.10 -16.64
C VAL A 135 -2.83 6.68 -16.52
N TRP A 136 -3.67 5.75 -16.08
CA TRP A 136 -3.34 4.32 -16.12
C TRP A 136 -2.86 3.90 -17.53
N PRO A 137 -1.77 3.13 -17.67
CA PRO A 137 -1.06 2.40 -16.61
C PRO A 137 0.07 3.18 -15.92
N ARG A 138 0.29 4.47 -16.20
CA ARG A 138 1.35 5.28 -15.57
C ARG A 138 0.94 5.93 -14.25
N ALA A 139 -0.28 5.69 -13.79
CA ALA A 139 -0.80 6.19 -12.53
C ALA A 139 -0.26 5.37 -11.33
N PRO A 140 -0.10 5.98 -10.15
CA PRO A 140 0.20 5.24 -8.93
C PRO A 140 -1.07 4.52 -8.44
N MET A 141 -1.13 3.20 -8.65
CA MET A 141 -2.26 2.33 -8.29
C MET A 141 -2.00 1.56 -6.99
#